data_AF-A0A6C7E461-F1
#
_entry.id   AF-A0A6C7E461-F1
#
_cell.length_a   1.000
_cell.length_b   1.000
_cell.length_c   1.000
_cell.angle_alpha   90.00
_cell.angle_beta   90.00
_cell.angle_gamma   90.00
#
_symmetry.space_group_name_H-M   'P 1'
#
loop_
_entity.id
_entity.type
_entity.pdbx_description
1 polymer ?
#
loop_
_entity_poly.entity_id
_entity_poly.type
_entity_poly.pdbx_seq_one_letter_code
_entity_poly.pdbx_strand_id
1 'polypeptide(L)'
;MLIWGIHTMGKRTAAVLVVGALVAAACAGSDDATTETTAETAPATAVPTSAPASPTTDAPPPVTDAPDTTIVETTTTIDPSEAKTLEQINAYIEQAAAFDQAGADAQFPEGLTFAAGGAPGYSRYVFRENSFGVVPTLVEGPLDDTVRCQDVELPCSYLELKELHESGADIPDELQMDAAELAELVSQLDELSAFAVAHADIDTACAEGFVSDRIQTANMGTHLYKVDWIVDGFDPSKPEILLYALADDTVPDGPVGQCRDGVWDGEPMQLIGTSFIIPPQVIGNEHPETFAGPLDNWHIHYNLCRGAAEGRDSFLPKSECDAAGGNFSASLGWMIHAWVDPAHDNDLGVFSMWNSTVAPISDPTAIRETRQVRGSDFPDGAEQSLISDFAYSGELELTVGQSLFFNNVDAVPHTVSAGTFEDPQLDSFDSGLLSPGTNFELTFDEPGVYSLFCTLHPDMVATVSVDG
;
A
#
# COMPACT_ATOMS: atom_id res chain seq x y z
N MET A 1 -28.45 19.19 2.51
CA MET A 1 -29.38 18.05 2.70
C MET A 1 -30.01 17.65 1.36
N LEU A 2 -29.28 16.86 0.58
CA LEU A 2 -29.73 16.24 -0.68
C LEU A 2 -29.35 14.76 -0.57
N ILE A 3 -30.34 13.88 -0.56
CA ILE A 3 -30.16 12.44 -0.37
C ILE A 3 -29.86 11.82 -1.73
N TRP A 4 -28.71 11.19 -1.89
CA TRP A 4 -28.41 10.43 -3.11
C TRP A 4 -29.15 9.09 -3.07
N GLY A 5 -29.92 8.80 -4.12
CA GLY A 5 -30.85 7.67 -4.15
C GLY A 5 -30.30 6.48 -4.94
N ILE A 6 -29.90 5.43 -4.21
CA ILE A 6 -29.42 4.15 -4.75
C ILE A 6 -30.35 3.62 -5.85
N HIS A 7 -29.82 3.42 -7.06
CA HIS A 7 -30.53 2.79 -8.17
C HIS A 7 -30.09 1.34 -8.36
N THR A 8 -30.80 0.41 -7.73
CA THR A 8 -30.63 -1.02 -7.97
C THR A 8 -31.10 -1.41 -9.37
N MET A 9 -30.19 -1.90 -10.21
CA MET A 9 -30.47 -2.25 -11.61
C MET A 9 -30.16 -3.73 -11.90
N GLY A 10 -31.04 -4.61 -11.43
CA GLY A 10 -30.88 -6.06 -11.55
C GLY A 10 -30.75 -6.55 -13.01
N LYS A 11 -29.59 -7.11 -13.34
CA LYS A 11 -29.32 -7.73 -14.65
C LYS A 11 -29.78 -9.20 -14.65
N ARG A 12 -30.53 -9.58 -15.68
CA ARG A 12 -31.03 -10.95 -15.88
C ARG A 12 -29.95 -11.83 -16.51
N THR A 13 -29.73 -13.00 -15.92
CA THR A 13 -28.90 -14.07 -16.47
C THR A 13 -29.44 -14.57 -17.81
N ALA A 14 -28.55 -14.75 -18.79
CA ALA A 14 -28.82 -15.40 -20.06
C ALA A 14 -27.74 -16.47 -20.32
N ALA A 15 -28.05 -17.72 -20.00
CA ALA A 15 -27.15 -18.84 -20.24
C ALA A 15 -27.03 -19.14 -21.74
N VAL A 16 -25.79 -19.22 -22.26
CA VAL A 16 -25.50 -19.66 -23.63
C VAL A 16 -24.84 -21.02 -23.59
N LEU A 17 -25.61 -22.05 -23.94
CA LEU A 17 -25.10 -23.40 -24.20
C LEU A 17 -24.35 -23.43 -25.54
N VAL A 18 -23.08 -23.83 -25.52
CA VAL A 18 -22.32 -24.20 -26.73
C VAL A 18 -22.06 -25.70 -26.71
N VAL A 19 -22.45 -26.40 -27.77
CA VAL A 19 -22.28 -27.84 -27.95
C VAL A 19 -21.68 -28.12 -29.33
N GLY A 20 -20.64 -28.95 -29.36
CA GLY A 20 -20.08 -29.56 -30.58
C GLY A 20 -18.77 -28.93 -31.05
N ALA A 21 -17.78 -29.70 -31.54
CA ALA A 21 -17.73 -31.15 -31.67
C ALA A 21 -16.28 -31.67 -31.72
N LEU A 22 -16.08 -32.93 -31.32
CA LEU A 22 -14.82 -33.66 -31.52
C LEU A 22 -14.57 -33.91 -33.01
N VAL A 23 -13.31 -33.76 -33.43
CA VAL A 23 -12.74 -34.53 -34.54
C VAL A 23 -11.41 -35.13 -34.08
N ALA A 24 -11.39 -36.45 -33.90
CA ALA A 24 -10.16 -37.21 -33.73
C ALA A 24 -9.73 -37.79 -35.09
N ALA A 25 -8.45 -37.66 -35.43
CA ALA A 25 -7.79 -38.46 -36.46
C ALA A 25 -6.39 -38.81 -35.95
N ALA A 26 -6.06 -40.10 -35.93
CA ALA A 26 -4.86 -40.62 -35.28
C ALA A 26 -4.05 -41.51 -36.22
N CYS A 27 -2.76 -41.70 -35.87
CA CYS A 27 -1.82 -42.72 -36.39
C CYS A 27 -1.35 -42.53 -37.86
N ALA A 28 -0.14 -42.94 -38.26
CA ALA A 28 1.01 -43.56 -37.58
C ALA A 28 2.32 -42.97 -38.15
N GLY A 29 3.45 -42.95 -37.42
CA GLY A 29 4.47 -44.03 -37.43
C GLY A 29 5.59 -43.71 -38.45
N SER A 30 6.87 -44.07 -38.28
CA SER A 30 7.53 -44.90 -37.27
C SER A 30 9.07 -44.77 -37.37
N ASP A 31 9.79 -44.98 -36.25
CA ASP A 31 11.14 -45.58 -36.10
C ASP A 31 12.37 -44.88 -36.80
N ASP A 32 13.64 -45.00 -36.39
CA ASP A 32 14.27 -45.68 -35.23
C ASP A 32 15.70 -45.14 -34.89
N ALA A 33 16.12 -45.37 -33.64
CA ALA A 33 17.46 -45.78 -33.12
C ALA A 33 18.81 -45.01 -33.36
N THR A 34 19.48 -44.69 -32.22
CA THR A 34 20.93 -44.88 -31.84
C THR A 34 22.09 -44.53 -32.81
N THR A 35 23.21 -43.86 -32.44
CA THR A 35 24.28 -44.34 -31.51
C THR A 35 25.38 -43.26 -31.23
N GLU A 36 25.87 -43.24 -29.99
CA GLU A 36 27.26 -43.07 -29.47
C GLU A 36 28.47 -42.40 -30.23
N THR A 37 29.16 -41.52 -29.46
CA THR A 37 30.63 -41.37 -29.23
C THR A 37 31.60 -40.85 -30.31
N THR A 38 32.30 -39.72 -30.05
CA THR A 38 33.78 -39.58 -29.81
C THR A 38 34.26 -38.10 -29.82
N ALA A 39 35.45 -37.82 -29.27
CA ALA A 39 36.01 -36.48 -29.07
C ALA A 39 37.49 -36.35 -29.51
N GLU A 40 37.90 -35.19 -30.05
CA GLU A 40 39.28 -34.75 -30.35
C GLU A 40 39.25 -33.25 -30.78
N THR A 41 40.15 -32.28 -30.50
CA THR A 41 41.20 -32.04 -29.47
C THR A 41 41.54 -30.51 -29.42
N ALA A 42 42.29 -30.06 -28.41
CA ALA A 42 42.77 -28.67 -28.17
C ALA A 42 43.93 -28.21 -29.13
N PRO A 43 44.70 -27.08 -28.99
CA PRO A 43 45.05 -26.31 -27.78
C PRO A 43 45.13 -24.75 -27.93
N ALA A 44 45.81 -24.06 -27.00
CA ALA A 44 45.75 -22.62 -26.75
C ALA A 44 47.10 -21.85 -26.86
N THR A 45 47.00 -20.51 -26.70
CA THR A 45 48.04 -19.51 -26.30
C THR A 45 49.14 -19.04 -27.27
N ALA A 46 49.17 -17.71 -27.55
CA ALA A 46 50.26 -16.79 -27.15
C ALA A 46 50.00 -15.32 -27.60
N VAL A 47 50.51 -14.33 -26.84
CA VAL A 47 50.45 -12.86 -27.10
C VAL A 47 51.79 -12.39 -27.72
N PRO A 48 51.90 -11.19 -28.34
CA PRO A 48 52.50 -10.07 -27.58
C PRO A 48 52.05 -8.62 -27.93
N THR A 49 51.96 -7.82 -26.87
CA THR A 49 52.26 -6.38 -26.68
C THR A 49 52.61 -5.46 -27.88
N SER A 50 51.89 -4.34 -28.02
CA SER A 50 52.48 -2.99 -28.20
C SER A 50 51.44 -1.85 -28.04
N ALA A 51 51.91 -0.66 -27.67
CA ALA A 51 51.16 0.60 -27.58
C ALA A 51 52.15 1.77 -27.80
N PRO A 52 51.71 3.03 -28.01
CA PRO A 52 50.40 3.52 -28.49
C PRO A 52 50.52 4.37 -29.78
N ALA A 53 49.40 4.78 -30.38
CA ALA A 53 49.35 5.87 -31.35
C ALA A 53 48.02 6.63 -31.27
N SER A 54 48.06 7.94 -31.01
CA SER A 54 46.89 8.81 -31.06
C SER A 54 46.47 9.12 -32.51
N PRO A 55 45.18 9.35 -32.75
CA PRO A 55 44.81 10.45 -33.65
C PRO A 55 43.71 11.38 -33.08
N THR A 56 43.96 12.68 -33.27
CA THR A 56 43.00 13.78 -33.49
C THR A 56 41.62 13.77 -32.81
N THR A 57 41.44 14.79 -31.97
CA THR A 57 40.18 15.48 -31.69
C THR A 57 39.40 15.85 -32.96
N ASP A 58 38.11 15.50 -32.99
CA ASP A 58 37.07 16.33 -33.59
C ASP A 58 36.11 16.73 -32.47
N ALA A 59 35.79 18.02 -32.36
CA ALA A 59 34.93 18.54 -31.31
C ALA A 59 33.45 18.48 -31.75
N PRO A 60 32.51 18.04 -30.89
CA PRO A 60 31.10 18.20 -31.18
C PRO A 60 30.72 19.70 -31.19
N PRO A 61 29.69 20.09 -31.97
CA PRO A 61 29.23 21.49 -32.01
C PRO A 61 28.69 21.92 -30.64
N PRO A 62 28.69 23.24 -30.34
CA PRO A 62 28.21 23.73 -29.06
C PRO A 62 26.72 23.39 -28.89
N VAL A 63 26.40 22.71 -27.81
CA VAL A 63 25.03 22.62 -27.32
C VAL A 63 24.62 24.05 -26.95
N THR A 64 23.58 24.57 -27.59
CA THR A 64 22.94 25.82 -27.16
C THR A 64 22.24 25.55 -25.84
N ASP A 65 22.57 26.34 -24.83
CA ASP A 65 21.93 26.25 -23.51
C ASP A 65 20.41 26.28 -23.66
N ALA A 66 19.75 25.18 -23.30
CA ALA A 66 18.33 25.22 -23.00
C ALA A 66 18.15 26.16 -21.81
N PRO A 67 17.10 27.00 -21.77
CA PRO A 67 16.88 27.87 -20.63
C PRO A 67 16.78 27.01 -19.38
N ASP A 68 17.58 27.38 -18.39
CA ASP A 68 17.58 26.82 -17.04
C ASP A 68 16.17 26.97 -16.46
N THR A 69 15.35 25.92 -16.61
CA THR A 69 14.08 25.80 -15.91
C THR A 69 14.41 25.47 -14.47
N THR A 70 14.77 26.51 -13.72
CA THR A 70 14.61 26.54 -12.27
C THR A 70 13.18 26.08 -11.98
N ILE A 71 13.05 24.84 -11.51
CA ILE A 71 11.82 24.36 -10.91
C ILE A 71 11.67 25.22 -9.66
N VAL A 72 10.75 26.18 -9.74
CA VAL A 72 10.32 26.93 -8.57
C VAL A 72 9.54 25.94 -7.73
N GLU A 73 10.08 25.60 -6.55
CA GLU A 73 9.29 24.99 -5.49
C GLU A 73 8.10 25.91 -5.22
N THR A 74 6.94 25.54 -5.75
CA THR A 74 5.67 26.12 -5.35
C THR A 74 5.14 25.35 -4.16
N THR A 75 5.81 25.53 -3.01
CA THR A 75 5.08 25.59 -1.75
C THR A 75 4.07 26.71 -1.92
N THR A 76 2.83 26.34 -2.21
CA THR A 76 1.77 27.32 -2.45
C THR A 76 1.34 27.84 -1.08
N THR A 77 2.10 28.78 -0.52
CA THR A 77 1.64 29.63 0.57
C THR A 77 0.53 30.52 0.00
N ILE A 78 -0.68 29.95 -0.11
CA ILE A 78 -1.89 30.68 -0.47
C ILE A 78 -2.08 31.73 0.62
N ASP A 79 -2.28 32.98 0.21
CA ASP A 79 -2.60 34.06 1.15
C ASP A 79 -3.93 33.70 1.83
N PRO A 80 -3.97 33.49 3.16
CA PRO A 80 -5.15 32.99 3.87
C PRO A 80 -6.32 33.98 3.87
N SER A 81 -6.22 35.10 3.16
CA SER A 81 -7.27 36.11 3.05
C SER A 81 -8.23 35.93 1.87
N GLU A 82 -8.11 34.90 1.02
CA GLU A 82 -8.99 34.70 -0.15
C GLU A 82 -10.29 33.90 0.09
N ALA A 83 -10.61 33.42 1.30
CA ALA A 83 -11.88 32.76 1.63
C ALA A 83 -12.67 33.49 2.73
N LYS A 84 -13.92 33.90 2.46
CA LYS A 84 -14.71 34.79 3.36
C LYS A 84 -16.24 34.60 3.32
N THR A 85 -16.79 33.74 2.45
CA THR A 85 -18.23 33.76 2.13
C THR A 85 -18.82 32.39 1.81
N LEU A 86 -20.15 32.29 1.94
CA LEU A 86 -20.94 31.15 1.44
C LEU A 86 -20.79 30.96 -0.09
N GLU A 87 -20.46 32.01 -0.84
CA GLU A 87 -20.20 31.92 -2.29
C GLU A 87 -18.91 31.13 -2.57
N GLN A 88 -17.86 31.27 -1.74
CA GLN A 88 -16.65 30.45 -1.84
C GLN A 88 -16.87 28.99 -1.43
N ILE A 89 -17.65 28.71 -0.37
CA ILE A 89 -18.00 27.31 -0.01
C ILE A 89 -18.74 26.64 -1.18
N ASN A 90 -19.69 27.33 -1.82
CA ASN A 90 -20.33 26.81 -3.03
C ASN A 90 -19.35 26.65 -4.20
N ALA A 91 -18.37 27.55 -4.37
CA ALA A 91 -17.33 27.41 -5.39
C ALA A 91 -16.40 26.20 -5.14
N TYR A 92 -16.06 25.91 -3.88
CA TYR A 92 -15.32 24.68 -3.52
C TYR A 92 -16.15 23.43 -3.77
N ILE A 93 -17.45 23.45 -3.47
CA ILE A 93 -18.36 22.35 -3.84
C ILE A 93 -18.44 22.18 -5.36
N GLU A 94 -18.54 23.26 -6.15
CA GLU A 94 -18.55 23.20 -7.62
C GLU A 94 -17.22 22.70 -8.20
N GLN A 95 -16.08 23.10 -7.62
CA GLN A 95 -14.76 22.69 -8.07
C GLN A 95 -14.42 21.25 -7.63
N ALA A 96 -14.79 20.84 -6.42
CA ALA A 96 -14.68 19.46 -5.95
C ALA A 96 -15.61 18.52 -6.73
N ALA A 97 -16.82 18.96 -7.11
CA ALA A 97 -17.70 18.23 -8.01
C ALA A 97 -17.18 18.14 -9.46
N ALA A 98 -16.12 18.87 -9.80
CA ALA A 98 -15.39 18.78 -11.06
C ALA A 98 -14.06 18.01 -10.94
N PHE A 99 -13.71 17.52 -9.74
CA PHE A 99 -12.59 16.60 -9.56
C PHE A 99 -12.94 15.23 -10.16
N ASP A 100 -12.07 14.73 -11.03
CA ASP A 100 -12.16 13.38 -11.57
C ASP A 100 -11.34 12.46 -10.67
N GLN A 101 -12.01 11.49 -10.04
CA GLN A 101 -11.31 10.43 -9.30
C GLN A 101 -10.46 9.59 -10.26
N ALA A 102 -9.59 8.73 -9.70
CA ALA A 102 -8.86 7.77 -10.49
C ALA A 102 -9.83 6.89 -11.31
N GLY A 103 -9.55 6.70 -12.61
CA GLY A 103 -10.45 5.95 -13.51
C GLY A 103 -10.58 4.45 -13.21
N ALA A 104 -9.83 3.95 -12.22
CA ALA A 104 -9.93 2.61 -11.65
C ALA A 104 -9.30 2.59 -10.24
N ASP A 105 -9.70 1.63 -9.40
CA ASP A 105 -9.18 1.47 -8.04
C ASP A 105 -7.66 1.27 -7.99
N ALA A 106 -7.07 0.68 -9.04
CA ALA A 106 -5.64 0.48 -9.21
C ALA A 106 -4.91 1.69 -9.84
N GLN A 107 -5.38 2.92 -9.64
CA GLN A 107 -4.78 4.11 -10.26
C GLN A 107 -4.71 5.32 -9.32
N PHE A 108 -3.81 6.25 -9.65
CA PHE A 108 -3.76 7.60 -9.09
C PHE A 108 -4.54 8.56 -10.00
N PRO A 109 -5.15 9.63 -9.46
CA PRO A 109 -5.75 10.69 -10.28
C PRO A 109 -4.71 11.36 -11.19
N GLU A 110 -5.13 11.77 -12.39
CA GLU A 110 -4.25 12.45 -13.35
C GLU A 110 -3.98 13.92 -12.94
N GLY A 111 -2.82 14.45 -13.32
CA GLY A 111 -2.51 15.88 -13.20
C GLY A 111 -2.21 16.37 -11.77
N LEU A 112 -2.06 15.48 -10.80
CA LEU A 112 -1.66 15.83 -9.43
C LEU A 112 -0.22 16.36 -9.37
N THR A 113 -0.02 17.35 -8.50
CA THR A 113 1.31 17.83 -8.07
C THR A 113 1.54 17.30 -6.66
N PHE A 114 2.49 16.38 -6.50
CA PHE A 114 2.74 15.71 -5.23
C PHE A 114 3.68 16.51 -4.32
N ALA A 115 3.32 16.61 -3.04
CA ALA A 115 4.22 16.99 -1.96
C ALA A 115 4.48 15.77 -1.05
N ALA A 116 5.57 15.79 -0.28
CA ALA A 116 5.93 14.64 0.55
C ALA A 116 4.99 14.53 1.77
N GLY A 117 4.23 13.45 1.86
CA GLY A 117 3.28 13.23 2.95
C GLY A 117 2.48 11.95 2.79
N GLY A 118 2.02 11.39 3.91
CA GLY A 118 1.16 10.21 3.97
C GLY A 118 1.65 9.14 4.94
N ALA A 119 0.83 8.12 5.17
CA ALA A 119 1.26 6.90 5.84
C ALA A 119 1.08 5.73 4.86
N PRO A 120 2.11 4.91 4.54
CA PRO A 120 1.86 3.52 4.20
C PRO A 120 0.89 2.96 5.23
N GLY A 121 -0.23 2.36 4.85
CA GLY A 121 -1.22 1.85 5.82
C GLY A 121 -2.16 2.96 6.27
N TYR A 122 -3.47 2.70 6.19
CA TYR A 122 -4.52 3.59 6.68
C TYR A 122 -4.68 4.90 5.90
N SER A 123 -4.28 4.91 4.63
CA SER A 123 -4.58 6.00 3.71
C SER A 123 -4.90 5.48 2.32
N ARG A 124 -5.58 6.26 1.48
CA ARG A 124 -5.83 5.87 0.09
C ARG A 124 -4.55 5.94 -0.75
N TYR A 125 -3.69 6.93 -0.51
CA TYR A 125 -2.48 7.16 -1.30
C TYR A 125 -1.23 7.37 -0.45
N VAL A 126 -0.11 6.78 -0.88
CA VAL A 126 1.17 6.88 -0.17
C VAL A 126 2.26 7.43 -1.07
N PHE A 127 2.79 8.59 -0.69
CA PHE A 127 3.87 9.26 -1.40
C PHE A 127 5.18 9.09 -0.64
N ARG A 128 6.29 8.92 -1.37
CA ARG A 128 7.64 8.88 -0.81
C ARG A 128 8.57 9.70 -1.68
N GLU A 129 9.56 10.30 -1.05
CA GLU A 129 10.64 11.00 -1.74
C GLU A 129 11.74 10.03 -2.19
N ASN A 130 12.27 10.24 -3.39
CA ASN A 130 13.53 9.66 -3.86
C ASN A 130 14.34 10.69 -4.66
N SER A 131 15.42 10.25 -5.32
CA SER A 131 16.32 11.09 -6.11
C SER A 131 15.68 11.86 -7.28
N PHE A 132 14.45 11.53 -7.67
CA PHE A 132 13.66 12.22 -8.70
C PHE A 132 12.52 13.07 -8.10
N GLY A 133 12.48 13.22 -6.77
CA GLY A 133 11.45 13.93 -6.02
C GLY A 133 10.40 13.01 -5.42
N VAL A 134 9.22 13.56 -5.14
CA VAL A 134 8.10 12.83 -4.54
C VAL A 134 7.40 11.97 -5.60
N VAL A 135 7.28 10.67 -5.32
CA VAL A 135 6.58 9.72 -6.18
C VAL A 135 5.48 8.98 -5.42
N PRO A 136 4.37 8.63 -6.08
CA PRO A 136 3.46 7.61 -5.59
C PRO A 136 4.16 6.25 -5.43
N THR A 137 3.87 5.57 -4.33
CA THR A 137 4.45 4.25 -4.00
C THR A 137 3.44 3.19 -3.59
N LEU A 138 2.27 3.59 -3.08
CA LEU A 138 1.21 2.63 -2.71
C LEU A 138 -0.18 3.26 -2.88
N VAL A 139 -1.15 2.41 -3.23
CA VAL A 139 -2.60 2.70 -3.29
C VAL A 139 -3.32 1.65 -2.45
N GLU A 140 -4.25 2.04 -1.57
CA GLU A 140 -5.13 1.11 -0.82
C GLU A 140 -6.57 1.23 -1.35
N GLY A 141 -7.27 0.13 -1.61
CA GLY A 141 -8.60 0.13 -2.22
C GLY A 141 -9.61 -0.78 -1.51
N PRO A 142 -10.91 -0.72 -1.91
CA PRO A 142 -11.45 0.04 -3.06
C PRO A 142 -11.52 1.57 -2.86
N LEU A 143 -11.94 2.31 -3.89
CA LEU A 143 -12.18 3.76 -3.81
C LEU A 143 -13.31 4.15 -2.85
N ASP A 144 -14.34 3.30 -2.78
CA ASP A 144 -15.52 3.42 -1.91
C ASP A 144 -15.58 2.24 -0.93
N ASP A 145 -16.51 2.27 0.03
CA ASP A 145 -16.95 1.12 0.86
C ASP A 145 -15.86 0.34 1.63
N THR A 146 -14.75 0.97 2.00
CA THR A 146 -13.70 0.36 2.86
C THR A 146 -13.87 0.75 4.33
N VAL A 147 -13.89 -0.24 5.24
CA VAL A 147 -13.73 -0.01 6.68
C VAL A 147 -12.31 -0.35 7.08
N ARG A 148 -11.58 0.66 7.57
CA ARG A 148 -10.22 0.48 8.07
C ARG A 148 -10.25 0.33 9.58
N CYS A 149 -9.88 -0.84 10.09
CA CYS A 149 -9.69 -1.15 11.51
C CYS A 149 -8.51 -0.35 12.11
N GLN A 150 -8.71 0.96 12.28
CA GLN A 150 -7.68 1.90 12.72
C GLN A 150 -7.64 2.07 14.23
N ASP A 151 -8.77 1.88 14.89
CA ASP A 151 -8.90 1.97 16.33
C ASP A 151 -8.73 0.58 16.94
N VAL A 152 -7.83 0.47 17.92
CA VAL A 152 -7.56 -0.75 18.67
C VAL A 152 -8.67 -1.06 19.68
N GLU A 153 -9.64 -0.15 19.87
CA GLU A 153 -10.87 -0.43 20.61
C GLU A 153 -11.94 -1.16 19.77
N LEU A 154 -11.77 -1.26 18.44
CA LEU A 154 -12.67 -2.01 17.56
C LEU A 154 -12.28 -3.50 17.51
N PRO A 155 -13.25 -4.44 17.64
CA PRO A 155 -13.00 -5.88 17.62
C PRO A 155 -12.70 -6.33 16.20
N CYS A 156 -11.44 -6.20 15.81
CA CYS A 156 -10.96 -6.27 14.43
C CYS A 156 -9.88 -7.34 14.23
N SER A 157 -9.30 -7.87 15.30
CA SER A 157 -8.42 -9.04 15.23
C SER A 157 -9.19 -10.28 14.76
N TYR A 158 -8.48 -11.32 14.33
CA TYR A 158 -9.15 -12.57 13.92
C TYR A 158 -9.88 -13.22 15.12
N LEU A 159 -9.25 -13.25 16.29
CA LEU A 159 -9.87 -13.85 17.48
C LEU A 159 -11.00 -12.99 18.05
N GLU A 160 -10.92 -11.66 17.92
CA GLU A 160 -11.99 -10.74 18.34
C GLU A 160 -13.23 -10.84 17.44
N LEU A 161 -13.06 -10.84 16.11
CA LEU A 161 -14.16 -11.07 15.16
C LEU A 161 -14.83 -12.42 15.42
N LYS A 162 -14.03 -13.45 15.73
CA LYS A 162 -14.52 -14.76 16.13
C LYS A 162 -15.28 -14.74 17.45
N GLU A 163 -14.78 -14.08 18.49
CA GLU A 163 -15.49 -13.93 19.77
C GLU A 163 -16.79 -13.13 19.62
N LEU A 164 -16.79 -12.08 18.79
CA LEU A 164 -17.99 -11.30 18.45
C LEU A 164 -19.05 -12.20 17.80
N HIS A 165 -18.65 -13.03 16.82
CA HIS A 165 -19.55 -14.01 16.19
C HIS A 165 -20.05 -15.09 17.16
N GLU A 166 -19.15 -15.74 17.92
CA GLU A 166 -19.50 -16.85 18.82
C GLU A 166 -20.34 -16.40 20.02
N SER A 167 -20.11 -15.19 20.54
CA SER A 167 -20.88 -14.61 21.64
C SER A 167 -22.28 -14.15 21.20
N GLY A 168 -22.44 -13.76 19.94
CA GLY A 168 -23.66 -13.15 19.42
C GLY A 168 -23.96 -11.79 20.05
N ALA A 169 -22.91 -11.03 20.41
CA ALA A 169 -23.05 -9.64 20.84
C ALA A 169 -23.45 -8.72 19.66
N ASP A 170 -23.89 -7.51 19.98
CA ASP A 170 -24.23 -6.52 18.96
C ASP A 170 -22.94 -6.08 18.23
N ILE A 171 -22.96 -6.11 16.90
CA ILE A 171 -21.85 -5.71 16.03
C ILE A 171 -21.74 -4.16 16.08
N PRO A 172 -20.54 -3.58 16.30
CA PRO A 172 -20.35 -2.13 16.22
C PRO A 172 -20.74 -1.58 14.85
N ASP A 173 -21.46 -0.43 14.82
CA ASP A 173 -21.88 0.22 13.58
C ASP A 173 -20.67 0.61 12.71
N GLU A 174 -19.52 0.86 13.36
CA GLU A 174 -18.22 1.19 12.76
C GLU A 174 -17.67 0.07 11.86
N LEU A 175 -18.02 -1.19 12.11
CA LEU A 175 -17.61 -2.32 11.26
C LEU A 175 -18.42 -2.42 9.95
N GLN A 176 -19.52 -1.68 9.84
CA GLN A 176 -20.42 -1.58 8.68
C GLN A 176 -20.81 -2.94 8.03
N MET A 177 -20.92 -4.01 8.84
CA MET A 177 -21.26 -5.36 8.39
C MET A 177 -22.47 -5.92 9.13
N ASP A 178 -23.22 -6.81 8.49
CA ASP A 178 -24.28 -7.57 9.13
C ASP A 178 -23.81 -8.92 9.72
N ALA A 179 -24.67 -9.56 10.51
CA ALA A 179 -24.33 -10.81 11.20
C ALA A 179 -24.16 -12.03 10.28
N ALA A 180 -24.59 -11.96 9.02
CA ALA A 180 -24.32 -12.98 8.02
C ALA A 180 -22.96 -12.74 7.33
N GLU A 181 -22.59 -11.48 7.08
CA GLU A 181 -21.26 -11.09 6.59
C GLU A 181 -20.18 -11.47 7.62
N LEU A 182 -20.37 -11.12 8.90
CA LEU A 182 -19.46 -11.53 9.98
C LEU A 182 -19.33 -13.06 10.08
N ALA A 183 -20.43 -13.80 9.95
CA ALA A 183 -20.41 -15.26 10.02
C ALA A 183 -19.66 -15.91 8.86
N GLU A 184 -19.80 -15.37 7.65
CA GLU A 184 -19.06 -15.82 6.47
C GLU A 184 -17.57 -15.46 6.59
N LEU A 185 -17.24 -14.23 7.02
CA LEU A 185 -15.86 -13.79 7.25
C LEU A 185 -15.14 -14.66 8.27
N VAL A 186 -15.75 -14.91 9.43
CA VAL A 186 -15.18 -15.79 10.46
C VAL A 186 -15.02 -17.22 9.94
N SER A 187 -15.94 -17.72 9.10
CA SER A 187 -15.78 -19.04 8.47
C SER A 187 -14.59 -19.10 7.49
N GLN A 188 -14.35 -18.03 6.73
CA GLN A 188 -13.22 -17.91 5.80
C GLN A 188 -11.89 -17.80 6.56
N LEU A 189 -11.84 -16.99 7.62
CA LEU A 189 -10.67 -16.84 8.49
C LEU A 189 -10.36 -18.13 9.27
N ASP A 190 -11.37 -18.90 9.71
CA ASP A 190 -11.18 -20.20 10.36
C ASP A 190 -10.52 -21.23 9.42
N GLU A 191 -10.95 -21.28 8.16
CA GLU A 191 -10.37 -22.19 7.15
C GLU A 191 -8.94 -21.77 6.78
N LEU A 192 -8.71 -20.47 6.61
CA LEU A 192 -7.38 -19.89 6.37
C LEU A 192 -6.43 -20.10 7.56
N SER A 193 -6.91 -19.95 8.79
CA SER A 193 -6.16 -20.23 10.02
C SER A 193 -5.79 -21.71 10.11
N ALA A 194 -6.72 -22.62 9.77
CA ALA A 194 -6.44 -24.05 9.72
C ALA A 194 -5.38 -24.41 8.65
N PHE A 195 -5.40 -23.75 7.49
CA PHE A 195 -4.35 -23.86 6.48
C PHE A 195 -3.00 -23.35 7.02
N ALA A 196 -2.97 -22.14 7.59
CA ALA A 196 -1.76 -21.52 8.10
C ALA A 196 -1.10 -22.38 9.20
N VAL A 197 -1.86 -22.79 10.22
CA VAL A 197 -1.37 -23.60 11.35
C VAL A 197 -0.87 -24.97 10.89
N ALA A 198 -1.41 -25.55 9.81
CA ALA A 198 -0.87 -26.78 9.21
C ALA A 198 0.55 -26.60 8.62
N HIS A 199 0.95 -25.35 8.33
CA HIS A 199 2.26 -24.94 7.83
C HIS A 199 3.12 -24.25 8.90
N ALA A 200 2.80 -24.38 10.19
CA ALA A 200 3.58 -23.77 11.27
C ALA A 200 5.07 -24.19 11.27
N ASP A 201 5.37 -25.40 10.79
CA ASP A 201 6.73 -25.82 10.42
C ASP A 201 7.05 -25.38 8.99
N ILE A 202 8.05 -24.50 8.85
CA ILE A 202 8.48 -23.95 7.55
C ILE A 202 8.98 -25.03 6.58
N ASP A 203 9.47 -26.17 7.08
CA ASP A 203 9.83 -27.31 6.23
C ASP A 203 8.61 -27.91 5.51
N THR A 204 7.40 -27.79 6.06
CA THR A 204 6.16 -28.18 5.37
C THR A 204 5.94 -27.29 4.14
N ALA A 205 6.02 -25.97 4.29
CA ALA A 205 5.89 -25.03 3.17
C ALA A 205 6.99 -25.26 2.11
N CYS A 206 8.24 -25.47 2.55
CA CYS A 206 9.33 -25.79 1.63
C CYS A 206 9.09 -27.11 0.87
N ALA A 207 8.61 -28.16 1.54
CA ALA A 207 8.31 -29.46 0.93
C ALA A 207 7.14 -29.39 -0.07
N GLU A 208 6.16 -28.52 0.16
CA GLU A 208 5.06 -28.24 -0.77
C GLU A 208 5.44 -27.27 -1.91
N GLY A 209 6.68 -26.77 -1.92
CA GLY A 209 7.24 -25.98 -3.01
C GLY A 209 6.89 -24.49 -2.95
N PHE A 210 6.71 -23.95 -1.75
CA PHE A 210 6.77 -22.49 -1.54
C PHE A 210 8.23 -22.00 -1.70
N VAL A 211 8.39 -20.71 -2.07
CA VAL A 211 9.69 -20.09 -2.34
C VAL A 211 9.79 -18.76 -1.58
N SER A 212 10.79 -18.61 -0.71
CA SER A 212 11.02 -17.37 0.04
C SER A 212 11.57 -16.26 -0.85
N ASP A 213 11.14 -15.02 -0.62
CA ASP A 213 11.79 -13.80 -1.12
C ASP A 213 13.19 -13.55 -0.53
N ARG A 214 13.53 -14.23 0.58
CA ARG A 214 14.75 -14.06 1.39
C ARG A 214 14.82 -12.73 2.14
N ILE A 215 13.70 -12.05 2.34
CA ILE A 215 13.61 -10.70 2.94
C ILE A 215 12.70 -10.79 4.15
N GLN A 216 13.15 -10.40 5.34
CA GLN A 216 12.23 -10.22 6.47
C GLN A 216 11.92 -8.74 6.63
N THR A 217 10.69 -8.34 6.27
CA THR A 217 10.27 -6.95 6.45
C THR A 217 9.70 -6.74 7.86
N ALA A 218 10.09 -5.64 8.49
CA ALA A 218 9.63 -5.26 9.82
C ALA A 218 8.10 -5.28 9.92
N ASN A 219 7.57 -5.94 10.96
CA ASN A 219 6.14 -6.14 11.23
C ASN A 219 5.34 -6.91 10.14
N MET A 220 6.02 -7.52 9.16
CA MET A 220 5.37 -8.27 8.06
C MET A 220 6.00 -9.65 7.77
N GLY A 221 7.24 -9.90 8.21
CA GLY A 221 7.94 -11.17 7.99
C GLY A 221 8.57 -11.32 6.60
N THR A 222 8.97 -12.56 6.28
CA THR A 222 9.36 -13.02 4.94
C THR A 222 8.20 -13.70 4.25
N HIS A 223 8.04 -13.39 2.97
CA HIS A 223 6.97 -13.92 2.15
C HIS A 223 7.47 -15.18 1.44
N LEU A 224 6.88 -16.32 1.78
CA LEU A 224 7.06 -17.58 1.08
C LEU A 224 5.93 -17.72 0.05
N TYR A 225 6.26 -17.64 -1.24
CA TYR A 225 5.31 -17.61 -2.34
C TYR A 225 5.05 -18.99 -2.94
N LYS A 226 3.79 -19.33 -3.16
CA LYS A 226 3.34 -20.48 -3.95
C LYS A 226 3.04 -20.06 -5.38
N VAL A 227 4.11 -19.96 -6.18
CA VAL A 227 4.10 -19.34 -7.52
C VAL A 227 3.02 -19.90 -8.47
N ASP A 228 2.70 -21.20 -8.37
CA ASP A 228 1.69 -21.83 -9.22
C ASP A 228 0.24 -21.38 -8.93
N TRP A 229 -0.02 -20.75 -7.77
CA TRP A 229 -1.37 -20.31 -7.36
C TRP A 229 -1.67 -18.86 -7.76
N ILE A 230 -0.65 -18.01 -7.91
CA ILE A 230 -0.73 -16.55 -8.20
C ILE A 230 -1.59 -16.19 -9.43
N VAL A 231 -1.91 -17.15 -10.30
CA VAL A 231 -2.69 -16.95 -11.53
C VAL A 231 -3.99 -17.76 -11.59
N ASP A 232 -4.39 -18.46 -10.52
CA ASP A 232 -5.59 -19.31 -10.52
C ASP A 232 -6.86 -18.66 -9.95
N GLY A 233 -6.75 -17.48 -9.32
CA GLY A 233 -7.85 -16.65 -8.85
C GLY A 233 -7.70 -16.29 -7.36
N PHE A 234 -8.74 -15.73 -6.76
CA PHE A 234 -8.82 -15.61 -5.30
C PHE A 234 -9.57 -16.82 -4.73
N ASP A 235 -9.01 -17.42 -3.68
CA ASP A 235 -9.61 -18.49 -2.89
C ASP A 235 -9.20 -18.26 -1.42
N PRO A 236 -10.12 -17.83 -0.52
CA PRO A 236 -9.77 -17.44 0.85
C PRO A 236 -9.19 -18.60 1.67
N SER A 237 -9.38 -19.86 1.25
CA SER A 237 -8.81 -21.04 1.92
C SER A 237 -7.35 -21.34 1.55
N LYS A 238 -6.81 -20.67 0.53
CA LYS A 238 -5.63 -21.09 -0.23
C LYS A 238 -4.72 -19.89 -0.55
N PRO A 239 -3.97 -19.37 0.44
CA PRO A 239 -3.15 -18.17 0.27
C PRO A 239 -1.96 -18.43 -0.66
N GLU A 240 -1.70 -17.51 -1.58
CA GLU A 240 -0.48 -17.53 -2.41
C GLU A 240 0.79 -17.37 -1.56
N ILE A 241 0.67 -16.81 -0.35
CA ILE A 241 1.81 -16.44 0.48
C ILE A 241 1.61 -16.90 1.92
N LEU A 242 2.59 -17.63 2.45
CA LEU A 242 2.77 -17.86 3.89
C LEU A 242 3.80 -16.87 4.44
N LEU A 243 3.55 -16.33 5.63
CA LEU A 243 4.40 -15.33 6.28
C LEU A 243 5.11 -15.93 7.48
N TYR A 244 6.42 -15.73 7.55
CA TYR A 244 7.26 -16.20 8.66
C TYR A 244 8.18 -15.09 9.20
N ALA A 245 8.57 -15.15 10.46
CA ALA A 245 9.63 -14.31 11.04
C ALA A 245 10.69 -15.17 11.73
N LEU A 246 11.87 -14.61 12.01
CA LEU A 246 12.87 -15.28 12.87
C LEU A 246 12.23 -15.62 14.23
N ALA A 247 12.47 -16.85 14.70
CA ALA A 247 11.91 -17.37 15.95
C ALA A 247 12.60 -16.84 17.23
N ASP A 248 13.46 -15.83 17.10
CA ASP A 248 14.10 -15.10 18.21
C ASP A 248 13.63 -13.64 18.32
N ASP A 249 12.55 -13.30 17.60
CA ASP A 249 11.89 -11.99 17.54
C ASP A 249 12.81 -10.84 17.08
N THR A 250 13.89 -11.16 16.34
CA THR A 250 14.77 -10.16 15.73
C THR A 250 14.41 -9.85 14.28
N VAL A 251 14.89 -8.69 13.79
CA VAL A 251 14.89 -8.34 12.35
C VAL A 251 16.34 -8.43 11.85
N PRO A 252 16.63 -9.18 10.78
CA PRO A 252 17.98 -9.34 10.26
C PRO A 252 18.43 -8.13 9.43
N ASP A 253 19.72 -7.78 9.54
CA ASP A 253 20.38 -6.75 8.70
C ASP A 253 20.64 -7.21 7.23
N GLY A 254 20.09 -8.35 6.82
CA GLY A 254 20.42 -9.01 5.56
C GLY A 254 19.50 -10.20 5.24
N PRO A 255 19.76 -10.94 4.15
CA PRO A 255 18.80 -11.91 3.64
C PRO A 255 18.71 -13.16 4.50
N VAL A 256 17.48 -13.65 4.70
CA VAL A 256 17.19 -14.91 5.43
C VAL A 256 17.50 -16.15 4.57
N GLY A 257 17.07 -17.33 5.03
CA GLY A 257 17.23 -18.61 4.34
C GLY A 257 16.47 -18.73 3.03
N GLN A 258 16.43 -19.94 2.47
CA GLN A 258 15.64 -20.31 1.32
C GLN A 258 15.25 -21.80 1.42
N CYS A 259 14.10 -22.15 0.85
CA CYS A 259 13.72 -23.53 0.62
C CYS A 259 14.66 -24.19 -0.43
N ARG A 260 15.35 -25.26 -0.05
CA ARG A 260 16.23 -26.05 -0.92
C ARG A 260 15.90 -27.53 -0.77
N ASP A 261 15.62 -28.20 -1.89
CA ASP A 261 15.25 -29.62 -1.94
C ASP A 261 14.12 -30.01 -0.96
N GLY A 262 13.20 -29.08 -0.68
CA GLY A 262 12.07 -29.26 0.24
C GLY A 262 12.35 -28.94 1.71
N VAL A 263 13.49 -28.34 2.05
CA VAL A 263 13.92 -28.03 3.43
C VAL A 263 14.42 -26.59 3.53
N TRP A 264 14.17 -25.92 4.64
CA TRP A 264 14.67 -24.58 4.94
C TRP A 264 16.16 -24.59 5.29
N ASP A 265 16.95 -23.66 4.73
CA ASP A 265 18.40 -23.58 4.96
C ASP A 265 18.86 -22.40 5.83
N GLY A 266 17.93 -21.66 6.44
CA GLY A 266 18.20 -20.51 7.30
C GLY A 266 18.13 -20.80 8.80
N GLU A 267 18.16 -19.72 9.59
CA GLU A 267 17.87 -19.77 11.03
C GLU A 267 16.41 -20.17 11.29
N PRO A 268 16.05 -20.66 12.50
CA PRO A 268 14.69 -21.08 12.82
C PRO A 268 13.67 -19.95 12.63
N MET A 269 12.54 -20.30 12.01
CA MET A 269 11.45 -19.38 11.70
C MET A 269 10.17 -19.80 12.44
N GLN A 270 9.31 -18.83 12.72
CA GLN A 270 7.94 -19.02 13.21
C GLN A 270 6.95 -18.49 12.17
N LEU A 271 5.83 -19.20 11.98
CA LEU A 271 4.68 -18.70 11.22
C LEU A 271 4.10 -17.49 11.96
N ILE A 272 3.71 -16.46 11.20
CA ILE A 272 3.10 -15.23 11.74
C ILE A 272 1.77 -14.86 11.05
N GLY A 273 1.44 -15.49 9.91
CA GLY A 273 0.24 -15.14 9.14
C GLY A 273 0.29 -15.60 7.69
N THR A 274 -0.58 -15.02 6.87
CA THR A 274 -0.75 -15.32 5.45
C THR A 274 -0.89 -14.04 4.63
N SER A 275 -0.75 -14.14 3.31
CA SER A 275 -1.02 -13.04 2.39
C SER A 275 -1.48 -13.57 1.03
N PHE A 276 -2.22 -12.75 0.29
CA PHE A 276 -2.72 -13.06 -1.05
C PHE A 276 -2.17 -12.06 -2.05
N ILE A 277 -2.05 -12.48 -3.31
CA ILE A 277 -1.64 -11.60 -4.41
C ILE A 277 -2.41 -11.89 -5.70
N ILE A 278 -3.13 -10.87 -6.18
CA ILE A 278 -3.89 -10.91 -7.43
C ILE A 278 -3.21 -9.98 -8.43
N PRO A 279 -2.41 -10.51 -9.38
CA PRO A 279 -1.58 -9.70 -10.24
C PRO A 279 -2.42 -9.07 -11.39
N PRO A 280 -1.98 -7.96 -12.00
CA PRO A 280 -2.79 -7.22 -12.98
C PRO A 280 -3.12 -8.02 -14.26
N GLN A 281 -2.44 -9.14 -14.52
CA GLN A 281 -2.75 -10.03 -15.63
C GLN A 281 -4.00 -10.90 -15.39
N VAL A 282 -4.47 -11.01 -14.14
CA VAL A 282 -5.67 -11.76 -13.75
C VAL A 282 -6.90 -10.85 -13.73
N ILE A 283 -6.82 -9.70 -13.04
CA ILE A 283 -7.96 -8.80 -12.79
C ILE A 283 -7.90 -7.45 -13.54
N GLY A 284 -6.79 -7.13 -14.21
CA GLY A 284 -6.60 -5.82 -14.82
C GLY A 284 -6.38 -4.74 -13.77
N ASN A 285 -7.24 -3.73 -13.76
CA ASN A 285 -7.17 -2.57 -12.86
C ASN A 285 -8.38 -2.50 -11.88
N GLU A 286 -9.31 -3.45 -11.96
CA GLU A 286 -10.49 -3.51 -11.09
C GLU A 286 -10.08 -3.96 -9.67
N HIS A 287 -10.80 -3.52 -8.64
CA HIS A 287 -10.65 -4.05 -7.28
C HIS A 287 -11.19 -5.49 -7.18
N PRO A 288 -10.57 -6.39 -6.41
CA PRO A 288 -11.07 -7.75 -6.25
C PRO A 288 -12.28 -7.86 -5.29
N GLU A 289 -13.30 -8.64 -5.66
CA GLU A 289 -14.36 -9.09 -4.74
C GLU A 289 -13.83 -10.32 -3.96
N THR A 290 -13.64 -10.20 -2.64
CA THR A 290 -12.75 -11.09 -1.86
C THR A 290 -13.37 -11.64 -0.57
N PHE A 291 -12.87 -11.30 0.62
CA PHE A 291 -13.47 -11.80 1.86
C PHE A 291 -14.83 -11.13 2.10
N ALA A 292 -15.64 -11.70 3.00
CA ALA A 292 -16.94 -11.13 3.33
C ALA A 292 -16.82 -9.86 4.20
N GLY A 293 -17.59 -8.83 3.86
CA GLY A 293 -17.63 -7.55 4.57
C GLY A 293 -16.56 -6.54 4.12
N PRO A 294 -16.54 -5.33 4.71
CA PRO A 294 -15.76 -4.19 4.20
C PRO A 294 -14.35 -4.06 4.82
N LEU A 295 -13.85 -5.05 5.56
CA LEU A 295 -12.59 -4.94 6.32
C LEU A 295 -11.32 -5.13 5.48
N ASP A 296 -11.46 -5.56 4.22
CA ASP A 296 -10.34 -5.92 3.35
C ASP A 296 -9.46 -4.70 3.00
N ASN A 297 -8.21 -4.67 3.51
CA ASN A 297 -7.22 -3.65 3.15
C ASN A 297 -6.33 -4.10 1.98
N TRP A 298 -6.92 -4.23 0.80
CA TRP A 298 -6.16 -4.51 -0.41
C TRP A 298 -5.34 -3.29 -0.83
N HIS A 299 -4.11 -3.53 -1.27
CA HIS A 299 -3.22 -2.47 -1.70
C HIS A 299 -2.28 -2.88 -2.84
N ILE A 300 -1.79 -1.91 -3.59
CA ILE A 300 -0.84 -2.11 -4.70
C ILE A 300 0.43 -1.31 -4.42
N HIS A 301 1.58 -1.98 -4.46
CA HIS A 301 2.89 -1.33 -4.44
C HIS A 301 3.32 -0.95 -5.85
N TYR A 302 3.77 0.29 -6.01
CA TYR A 302 4.33 0.86 -7.24
C TYR A 302 5.82 1.18 -7.05
N ASN A 303 6.58 1.13 -8.15
CA ASN A 303 8.00 1.48 -8.17
C ASN A 303 8.87 0.69 -7.17
N LEU A 304 8.49 -0.56 -6.89
CA LEU A 304 9.19 -1.41 -5.93
C LEU A 304 10.44 -2.03 -6.57
N CYS A 305 11.59 -1.82 -5.94
CA CYS A 305 12.82 -2.52 -6.23
C CYS A 305 13.02 -3.67 -5.25
N ARG A 306 12.99 -4.91 -5.74
CA ARG A 306 13.17 -6.09 -4.89
C ARG A 306 14.63 -6.48 -4.72
N GLY A 307 15.12 -6.46 -3.48
CA GLY A 307 16.53 -6.56 -3.14
C GLY A 307 16.91 -7.82 -2.38
N ALA A 308 16.44 -9.00 -2.83
CA ALA A 308 16.66 -10.30 -2.18
C ALA A 308 18.14 -10.70 -1.92
N ALA A 309 19.10 -10.05 -2.59
CA ALA A 309 20.53 -10.20 -2.31
C ALA A 309 21.01 -9.34 -1.12
N GLU A 310 20.35 -8.21 -0.88
CA GLU A 310 20.57 -7.32 0.27
C GLU A 310 19.67 -7.66 1.46
N GLY A 311 18.61 -8.46 1.26
CA GLY A 311 17.65 -8.82 2.30
C GLY A 311 16.60 -7.74 2.60
N ARG A 312 16.34 -6.83 1.65
CA ARG A 312 15.41 -5.70 1.80
C ARG A 312 14.81 -5.28 0.48
N ASP A 313 13.64 -4.67 0.53
CA ASP A 313 13.02 -3.97 -0.60
C ASP A 313 13.18 -2.45 -0.46
N SER A 314 13.03 -1.71 -1.56
CA SER A 314 13.17 -0.25 -1.59
C SER A 314 12.36 0.37 -2.73
N PHE A 315 11.88 1.61 -2.56
CA PHE A 315 11.05 2.29 -3.56
C PHE A 315 11.93 3.18 -4.45
N LEU A 316 12.67 2.53 -5.36
CA LEU A 316 13.69 3.18 -6.18
C LEU A 316 13.25 3.35 -7.65
N PRO A 317 13.69 4.43 -8.31
CA PRO A 317 13.61 4.56 -9.76
C PRO A 317 14.23 3.34 -10.45
N LYS A 318 13.63 2.87 -11.56
CA LYS A 318 14.10 1.66 -12.26
C LYS A 318 15.60 1.64 -12.54
N SER A 319 16.18 2.77 -12.97
CA SER A 319 17.61 2.87 -13.27
C SER A 319 18.51 2.66 -12.05
N GLU A 320 18.05 3.06 -10.87
CA GLU A 320 18.77 2.87 -9.60
C GLU A 320 18.59 1.43 -9.08
N CYS A 321 17.39 0.88 -9.23
CA CYS A 321 17.13 -0.53 -8.94
C CYS A 321 18.02 -1.46 -9.78
N ASP A 322 18.07 -1.22 -11.10
CA ASP A 322 18.91 -1.98 -12.03
C ASP A 322 20.41 -1.82 -11.68
N ALA A 323 20.83 -0.64 -11.19
CA ALA A 323 22.21 -0.36 -10.78
C ALA A 323 22.58 -1.03 -9.44
N ALA A 324 21.62 -1.18 -8.52
CA ALA A 324 21.76 -1.97 -7.30
C ALA A 324 21.70 -3.50 -7.56
N GLY A 325 21.32 -3.92 -8.77
CA GLY A 325 21.12 -5.33 -9.12
C GLY A 325 19.82 -5.93 -8.57
N GLY A 326 18.87 -5.08 -8.15
CA GLY A 326 17.54 -5.49 -7.71
C GLY A 326 16.60 -5.83 -8.88
N ASN A 327 15.43 -6.36 -8.54
CA ASN A 327 14.37 -6.70 -9.50
C ASN A 327 13.23 -5.69 -9.44
N PHE A 328 13.17 -4.77 -10.40
CA PHE A 328 12.18 -3.70 -10.45
C PHE A 328 10.78 -4.19 -10.85
N SER A 329 9.76 -3.83 -10.08
CA SER A 329 8.35 -3.94 -10.42
C SER A 329 7.70 -2.56 -10.53
N ALA A 330 7.04 -2.30 -11.67
CA ALA A 330 6.27 -1.07 -11.85
C ALA A 330 4.98 -1.08 -11.01
N SER A 331 4.36 -2.25 -10.89
CA SER A 331 3.19 -2.56 -10.05
C SER A 331 3.20 -4.05 -9.76
N LEU A 332 3.00 -4.47 -8.50
CA LEU A 332 2.89 -5.89 -8.14
C LEU A 332 1.49 -6.49 -8.36
N GLY A 333 0.46 -5.65 -8.51
CA GLY A 333 -0.93 -6.06 -8.38
C GLY A 333 -1.47 -5.88 -6.96
N TRP A 334 -2.70 -6.30 -6.75
CA TRP A 334 -3.38 -6.23 -5.46
C TRP A 334 -2.77 -7.25 -4.51
N MET A 335 -2.45 -6.82 -3.29
CA MET A 335 -1.96 -7.64 -2.19
C MET A 335 -2.72 -7.29 -0.91
N ILE A 336 -2.89 -8.28 -0.04
CA ILE A 336 -3.48 -8.12 1.30
C ILE A 336 -2.75 -9.05 2.26
N HIS A 337 -2.56 -8.63 3.51
CA HIS A 337 -2.10 -9.51 4.58
C HIS A 337 -3.32 -10.06 5.33
N ALA A 338 -3.27 -11.29 5.81
CA ALA A 338 -4.32 -11.88 6.64
C ALA A 338 -3.69 -12.58 7.86
N TRP A 339 -3.83 -11.94 9.02
CA TRP A 339 -3.23 -12.33 10.29
C TRP A 339 -4.11 -13.36 11.01
N VAL A 340 -4.00 -14.61 10.59
CA VAL A 340 -4.83 -15.74 11.06
C VAL A 340 -4.09 -16.72 11.98
N ASP A 341 -2.84 -16.44 12.35
CA ASP A 341 -2.10 -17.26 13.31
C ASP A 341 -2.45 -16.83 14.74
N PRO A 342 -3.07 -17.69 15.59
CA PRO A 342 -3.50 -17.30 16.93
C PRO A 342 -2.38 -16.94 17.91
N ALA A 343 -1.11 -17.21 17.58
CA ALA A 343 0.04 -16.78 18.40
C ALA A 343 0.52 -15.35 18.05
N HIS A 344 0.14 -14.84 16.88
CA HIS A 344 0.45 -13.51 16.36
C HIS A 344 -0.82 -12.80 15.89
N ASP A 345 -1.92 -12.94 16.63
CA ASP A 345 -3.15 -12.20 16.34
C ASP A 345 -2.91 -10.68 16.47
N ASN A 346 -3.65 -9.89 15.69
CA ASN A 346 -3.27 -8.49 15.42
C ASN A 346 -4.34 -7.49 15.86
N ASP A 347 -4.07 -6.78 16.95
CA ASP A 347 -4.91 -5.68 17.49
C ASP A 347 -5.08 -4.52 16.49
N LEU A 348 -4.21 -4.41 15.48
CA LEU A 348 -4.35 -3.46 14.36
C LEU A 348 -5.36 -3.93 13.29
N GLY A 349 -5.98 -5.09 13.48
CA GLY A 349 -6.94 -5.69 12.57
C GLY A 349 -6.38 -6.83 11.72
N VAL A 350 -7.22 -7.83 11.46
CA VAL A 350 -6.87 -9.06 10.72
C VAL A 350 -6.30 -8.81 9.32
N PHE A 351 -6.69 -7.71 8.67
CA PHE A 351 -6.20 -7.34 7.33
C PHE A 351 -5.22 -6.16 7.30
N SER A 352 -4.78 -5.65 8.46
CA SER A 352 -3.81 -4.54 8.50
C SER A 352 -2.54 -4.85 7.72
N MET A 353 -1.91 -3.85 7.08
CA MET A 353 -0.63 -4.05 6.42
C MET A 353 0.50 -4.44 7.39
N TRP A 354 0.40 -4.17 8.69
CA TRP A 354 1.40 -4.60 9.66
C TRP A 354 0.81 -5.25 10.89
N ASN A 355 1.63 -6.08 11.54
CA ASN A 355 1.31 -6.74 12.78
C ASN A 355 2.21 -6.26 13.93
N SER A 356 1.59 -5.79 15.02
CA SER A 356 2.26 -5.29 16.22
C SER A 356 2.99 -6.38 17.00
N THR A 357 2.54 -7.63 16.87
CA THR A 357 3.13 -8.80 17.52
C THR A 357 4.34 -9.37 16.77
N VAL A 358 4.64 -8.86 15.57
CA VAL A 358 5.73 -9.33 14.69
C VAL A 358 6.95 -8.40 14.78
N ALA A 359 8.16 -8.97 14.79
CA ALA A 359 9.41 -8.22 14.93
C ALA A 359 9.56 -7.04 13.93
N PRO A 360 9.91 -5.82 14.39
CA PRO A 360 10.16 -5.44 15.77
C PRO A 360 8.84 -5.22 16.52
N ILE A 361 8.65 -6.00 17.60
CA ILE A 361 7.44 -5.94 18.43
C ILE A 361 7.33 -4.55 19.05
N SER A 362 6.16 -3.94 18.91
CA SER A 362 5.90 -2.56 19.31
C SER A 362 4.46 -2.42 19.78
N ASP A 363 4.19 -1.37 20.56
CA ASP A 363 2.82 -0.94 20.81
C ASP A 363 2.10 -0.64 19.47
N PRO A 364 0.83 -1.05 19.30
CA PRO A 364 0.04 -0.77 18.09
C PRO A 364 0.01 0.72 17.70
N THR A 365 -0.15 1.62 18.67
CA THR A 365 -0.22 3.07 18.44
C THR A 365 1.12 3.60 17.93
N ALA A 366 2.22 3.14 18.54
CA ALA A 366 3.56 3.50 18.10
C ALA A 366 3.90 2.99 16.69
N ILE A 367 3.27 1.89 16.22
CA ILE A 367 3.38 1.51 14.80
C ILE A 367 2.67 2.54 13.92
N ARG A 368 1.47 3.00 14.26
CA ARG A 368 0.76 4.00 13.46
C ARG A 368 1.55 5.32 13.36
N GLU A 369 2.17 5.76 14.46
CA GLU A 369 3.03 6.95 14.51
C GLU A 369 4.32 6.80 13.67
N THR A 370 5.11 5.74 13.93
CA THR A 370 6.43 5.55 13.29
C THR A 370 6.36 5.27 11.79
N ARG A 371 5.16 5.08 11.25
CA ARG A 371 4.92 4.80 9.84
C ARG A 371 4.42 6.02 9.07
N GLN A 372 4.15 7.16 9.72
CA GLN A 372 3.91 8.42 9.04
C GLN A 372 5.16 8.87 8.28
N VAL A 373 5.01 9.19 6.99
CA VAL A 373 6.07 9.72 6.14
C VAL A 373 6.07 11.23 6.25
N ARG A 374 7.12 11.73 6.89
CA ARG A 374 7.59 13.12 6.82
C ARG A 374 8.68 13.17 5.75
N GLY A 375 8.55 14.04 4.74
CA GLY A 375 9.55 14.21 3.67
C GLY A 375 10.89 14.76 4.16
N SER A 376 11.92 14.79 3.31
CA SER A 376 13.20 15.41 3.70
C SER A 376 13.15 16.94 3.75
N ASP A 377 12.10 17.52 3.16
CA ASP A 377 11.66 18.91 3.25
C ASP A 377 10.83 19.22 4.52
N PHE A 378 10.39 18.20 5.26
CA PHE A 378 9.56 18.36 6.46
C PHE A 378 10.37 18.99 7.61
N PRO A 379 9.99 20.16 8.15
CA PRO A 379 10.82 20.86 9.13
C PRO A 379 11.01 20.12 10.46
N ASP A 380 12.21 20.19 11.03
CA ASP A 380 12.53 19.70 12.37
C ASP A 380 11.57 20.33 13.41
N GLY A 381 10.79 19.48 14.10
CA GLY A 381 9.85 19.90 15.14
C GLY A 381 8.50 20.41 14.63
N ALA A 382 8.21 20.33 13.33
CA ALA A 382 6.85 20.52 12.83
C ALA A 382 5.97 19.30 13.17
N GLU A 383 4.66 19.49 13.31
CA GLU A 383 3.68 18.41 13.43
C GLU A 383 2.99 18.07 12.11
N GLN A 384 2.45 16.85 12.06
CA GLN A 384 1.79 16.30 10.89
C GLN A 384 0.37 15.84 11.24
N SER A 385 -0.59 16.27 10.43
CA SER A 385 -1.93 15.69 10.37
C SER A 385 -2.14 15.10 8.97
N LEU A 386 -2.67 13.88 8.90
CA LEU A 386 -3.12 13.31 7.63
C LEU A 386 -4.61 13.59 7.49
N ILE A 387 -5.04 13.87 6.25
CA ILE A 387 -6.44 13.84 5.87
C ILE A 387 -6.67 12.50 5.17
N SER A 388 -7.39 11.61 5.85
CA SER A 388 -7.66 10.22 5.43
C SER A 388 -9.01 9.78 5.99
N ASP A 389 -9.76 8.97 5.24
CA ASP A 389 -11.04 8.39 5.65
C ASP A 389 -12.03 9.42 6.20
N PHE A 390 -12.07 10.61 5.57
CA PHE A 390 -12.87 11.75 6.03
C PHE A 390 -12.60 12.11 7.51
N ALA A 391 -11.33 12.13 7.93
CA ALA A 391 -10.89 12.60 9.24
C ALA A 391 -9.57 13.39 9.16
N TYR A 392 -9.29 14.19 10.20
CA TYR A 392 -7.96 14.76 10.48
C TYR A 392 -7.31 13.95 11.59
N SER A 393 -6.09 13.45 11.37
CA SER A 393 -5.39 12.59 12.34
C SER A 393 -4.29 13.29 13.13
N GLY A 394 -3.78 12.64 14.18
CA GLY A 394 -2.63 13.08 14.98
C GLY A 394 -2.99 13.92 16.20
N GLU A 395 -2.03 14.10 17.11
CA GLU A 395 -2.14 15.07 18.20
C GLU A 395 -1.98 16.49 17.64
N LEU A 396 -2.98 17.34 17.84
CA LEU A 396 -2.98 18.73 17.39
C LEU A 396 -2.63 19.69 18.52
N GLU A 397 -1.64 19.32 19.33
CA GLU A 397 -1.08 20.12 20.42
C GLU A 397 0.24 20.75 19.95
N LEU A 398 0.31 22.08 19.91
CA LEU A 398 1.42 22.85 19.34
C LEU A 398 1.99 23.86 20.34
N THR A 399 3.16 24.38 20.03
CA THR A 399 3.70 25.61 20.62
C THR A 399 3.59 26.79 19.65
N VAL A 400 3.51 28.02 20.17
CA VAL A 400 3.46 29.25 19.34
C VAL A 400 4.64 29.28 18.35
N GLY A 401 4.31 29.45 17.07
CA GLY A 401 5.27 29.47 15.96
C GLY A 401 5.70 28.10 15.44
N GLN A 402 5.18 26.99 15.97
CA GLN A 402 5.37 25.64 15.43
C GLN A 402 4.52 25.44 14.17
N SER A 403 5.09 24.86 13.12
CA SER A 403 4.36 24.51 11.89
C SER A 403 3.58 23.21 12.07
N LEU A 404 2.36 23.19 11.56
CA LEU A 404 1.50 22.01 11.43
C LEU A 404 1.19 21.78 9.95
N PHE A 405 1.54 20.61 9.43
CA PHE A 405 1.31 20.22 8.04
C PHE A 405 0.12 19.27 7.93
N PHE A 406 -0.88 19.67 7.16
CA PHE A 406 -1.98 18.81 6.71
C PHE A 406 -1.62 18.20 5.35
N ASN A 407 -1.86 16.90 5.18
CA ASN A 407 -1.47 16.16 3.98
C ASN A 407 -2.70 15.39 3.48
N ASN A 408 -3.26 15.74 2.33
CA ASN A 408 -4.42 15.01 1.81
C ASN A 408 -3.96 13.69 1.17
N VAL A 409 -4.29 12.58 1.82
CA VAL A 409 -4.01 11.22 1.35
C VAL A 409 -5.29 10.38 1.21
N ASP A 410 -6.44 11.05 1.15
CA ASP A 410 -7.75 10.50 0.87
C ASP A 410 -8.02 10.38 -0.65
N ALA A 411 -9.12 9.72 -1.03
CA ALA A 411 -9.54 9.56 -2.42
C ALA A 411 -10.04 10.86 -3.08
N VAL A 412 -10.42 11.85 -2.28
CA VAL A 412 -11.18 13.06 -2.69
C VAL A 412 -10.54 14.35 -2.18
N PRO A 413 -10.87 15.53 -2.76
CA PRO A 413 -10.43 16.81 -2.24
C PRO A 413 -11.02 17.12 -0.85
N HIS A 414 -10.28 17.88 -0.06
CA HIS A 414 -10.66 18.36 1.28
C HIS A 414 -10.25 19.83 1.48
N THR A 415 -10.62 20.45 2.61
CA THR A 415 -10.07 21.74 3.05
C THR A 415 -9.60 21.66 4.51
N VAL A 416 -8.85 22.66 4.97
CA VAL A 416 -8.49 22.91 6.36
C VAL A 416 -8.88 24.35 6.65
N SER A 417 -10.00 24.53 7.34
CA SER A 417 -10.70 25.82 7.40
C SER A 417 -11.07 26.17 8.84
N ALA A 418 -10.88 27.43 9.24
CA ALA A 418 -11.11 27.86 10.62
C ALA A 418 -12.59 27.91 11.01
N GLY A 419 -12.89 27.49 12.25
CA GLY A 419 -14.23 27.58 12.86
C GLY A 419 -14.99 26.25 12.82
N THR A 420 -16.28 26.33 12.50
CA THR A 420 -17.21 25.18 12.39
C THR A 420 -18.11 25.35 11.18
N PHE A 421 -18.85 24.31 10.79
CA PHE A 421 -19.78 24.40 9.66
C PHE A 421 -20.93 25.42 9.92
N GLU A 422 -21.40 25.55 11.16
CA GLU A 422 -22.43 26.53 11.57
C GLU A 422 -21.89 27.95 11.77
N ASP A 423 -20.63 28.09 12.20
CA ASP A 423 -19.94 29.37 12.44
C ASP A 423 -18.54 29.36 11.78
N PRO A 424 -18.48 29.49 10.44
CA PRO A 424 -17.23 29.42 9.68
C PRO A 424 -16.44 30.72 9.78
N GLN A 425 -15.17 30.62 10.14
CA GLN A 425 -14.26 31.74 10.38
C GLN A 425 -13.15 31.81 9.32
N LEU A 426 -13.49 31.57 8.05
CA LEU A 426 -12.55 31.47 6.91
C LEU A 426 -11.59 32.68 6.78
N ASP A 427 -12.01 33.86 7.26
CA ASP A 427 -11.18 35.07 7.39
C ASP A 427 -9.91 34.89 8.25
N SER A 428 -9.85 33.86 9.10
CA SER A 428 -8.72 33.56 9.99
C SER A 428 -7.67 32.68 9.33
N PHE A 429 -8.10 31.53 8.78
CA PHE A 429 -7.31 30.69 7.89
C PHE A 429 -8.26 29.79 7.07
N ASP A 430 -7.84 29.52 5.84
CA ASP A 430 -8.44 28.53 4.96
C ASP A 430 -7.39 28.06 3.96
N SER A 431 -7.29 26.75 3.75
CA SER A 431 -6.36 26.16 2.78
C SER A 431 -6.82 26.28 1.32
N GLY A 432 -8.10 26.59 1.09
CA GLY A 432 -8.77 26.24 -0.16
C GLY A 432 -8.81 24.72 -0.38
N LEU A 433 -9.14 24.30 -1.61
CA LEU A 433 -9.18 22.88 -1.96
C LEU A 433 -7.78 22.25 -2.01
N LEU A 434 -7.60 21.24 -1.17
CA LEU A 434 -6.47 20.32 -1.16
C LEU A 434 -6.87 19.08 -1.96
N SER A 435 -6.37 18.94 -3.18
CA SER A 435 -6.48 17.69 -3.95
C SER A 435 -5.66 16.56 -3.29
N PRO A 436 -5.95 15.27 -3.58
CA PRO A 436 -5.10 14.18 -3.13
C PRO A 436 -3.62 14.37 -3.48
N GLY A 437 -2.72 14.06 -2.55
CA GLY A 437 -1.27 14.28 -2.66
C GLY A 437 -0.79 15.71 -2.45
N THR A 438 -1.67 16.65 -2.05
CA THR A 438 -1.29 18.04 -1.74
C THR A 438 -1.22 18.30 -0.24
N ASN A 439 -0.34 19.22 0.15
CA ASN A 439 -0.07 19.60 1.53
C ASN A 439 -0.44 21.07 1.80
N PHE A 440 -0.79 21.38 3.05
CA PHE A 440 -1.02 22.72 3.56
C PHE A 440 -0.26 22.93 4.88
N GLU A 441 0.48 24.02 4.99
CA GLU A 441 1.18 24.42 6.23
C GLU A 441 0.37 25.49 6.96
N LEU A 442 0.20 25.30 8.28
CA LEU A 442 -0.45 26.24 9.19
C LEU A 442 0.45 26.54 10.38
N THR A 443 0.51 27.79 10.80
CA THR A 443 1.24 28.24 12.00
C THR A 443 0.34 29.13 12.86
N PHE A 444 0.61 29.18 14.17
CA PHE A 444 -0.16 29.96 15.13
C PHE A 444 0.77 30.91 15.92
N ASP A 445 0.53 32.22 15.82
CA ASP A 445 1.35 33.27 16.45
C ASP A 445 0.96 33.59 17.91
N GLU A 446 -0.17 33.07 18.40
CA GLU A 446 -0.71 33.33 19.74
C GLU A 446 -1.19 32.02 20.38
N PRO A 447 -1.12 31.88 21.71
CA PRO A 447 -1.62 30.68 22.39
C PRO A 447 -3.15 30.68 22.46
N GLY A 448 -3.76 29.52 22.31
CA GLY A 448 -5.22 29.41 22.24
C GLY A 448 -5.72 28.03 21.83
N VAL A 449 -7.04 27.92 21.67
CA VAL A 449 -7.72 26.72 21.18
C VAL A 449 -8.49 27.10 19.92
N TYR A 450 -8.16 26.45 18.81
CA TYR A 450 -8.61 26.78 17.45
C TYR A 450 -9.39 25.60 16.89
N SER A 451 -10.69 25.78 16.66
CA SER A 451 -11.49 24.80 15.93
C SER A 451 -11.22 24.89 14.43
N LEU A 452 -11.17 23.74 13.76
CA LEU A 452 -11.09 23.63 12.31
C LEU A 452 -12.09 22.60 11.78
N PHE A 453 -12.48 22.74 10.51
CA PHE A 453 -13.42 21.86 9.84
C PHE A 453 -13.16 21.78 8.33
N CYS A 454 -13.73 20.76 7.67
CA CYS A 454 -13.74 20.66 6.21
C CYS A 454 -15.00 21.35 5.65
N THR A 455 -14.84 22.28 4.73
CA THR A 455 -15.98 22.98 4.10
C THR A 455 -16.85 22.09 3.22
N LEU A 456 -16.32 20.95 2.77
CA LEU A 456 -17.02 19.96 1.95
C LEU A 456 -17.79 18.93 2.80
N HIS A 457 -17.29 18.63 4.00
CA HIS A 457 -17.72 17.50 4.83
C HIS A 457 -18.00 18.01 6.26
N PRO A 458 -19.27 18.34 6.61
CA PRO A 458 -19.60 19.06 7.85
C PRO A 458 -19.14 18.36 9.14
N ASP A 459 -19.12 17.03 9.13
CA ASP A 459 -18.75 16.20 10.28
C ASP A 459 -17.23 16.04 10.45
N MET A 460 -16.43 16.47 9.47
CA MET A 460 -14.96 16.54 9.57
C MET A 460 -14.57 17.76 10.39
N VAL A 461 -14.28 17.57 11.67
CA VAL A 461 -13.88 18.60 12.61
C VAL A 461 -12.65 18.18 13.41
N ALA A 462 -11.82 19.15 13.80
CA ALA A 462 -10.77 18.95 14.79
C ALA A 462 -10.57 20.21 15.64
N THR A 463 -9.73 20.11 16.65
CA THR A 463 -9.33 21.23 17.51
C THR A 463 -7.82 21.22 17.66
N VAL A 464 -7.18 22.35 17.37
CA VAL A 464 -5.76 22.60 17.60
C VAL A 464 -5.63 23.38 18.91
N SER A 465 -4.73 22.94 19.78
CA SER A 465 -4.40 23.59 21.05
C SER A 465 -2.97 24.10 20.96
N VAL A 466 -2.74 25.35 21.37
CA VAL A 466 -1.47 26.06 21.19
C VAL A 466 -1.01 26.66 22.52
N ASP A 467 0.10 26.13 23.04
CA ASP A 467 0.79 26.62 24.24
C ASP A 467 1.86 27.68 23.89
N GLY A 468 2.25 28.51 24.87
CA GLY A 468 3.13 29.69 24.66
C GLY A 468 4.39 29.77 25.54
#